data_AF-A0A5C4SQH7-F1
#
_entry.id   AF-A0A5C4SQH7-F1
#
_cell.length_a   1.000
_cell.length_b   1.000
_cell.length_c   1.000
_cell.angle_alpha   90.00
_cell.angle_beta   90.00
_cell.angle_gamma   90.00
#
_symmetry.space_group_name_H-M   'P 1'
#
loop_
_entity.id
_entity.type
_entity.pdbx_description
1 polymer ?
#
loop_
_entity_poly.entity_id
_entity_poly.type
_entity_poly.pdbx_seq_one_letter_code
_entity_poly.pdbx_strand_id
1 'polypeptide(L)'
;MSVSPLRGLGLVAPIFLLAQAAHADLSAEDVWSDWKAYLADVGYEVTGAESRAGVALVVSDIQMSMTTDASRVSLDLGKIEFVENGDGTVNVLLPPQFPMAFNVSGNAEDASGTLLYSHDGSPMVVSGDTSRMEYVYNTAVASLRLEDLLIDGKSEPFEGTALNLTLNDVTSDTVMRIDDIRSYTQVMSIASLVYDVVVKDPEDQGTAQFSGLLQGFKSTGDMTIPTVEHPADMAAMISAGLSYAINFTVESGNSNIIGSDDGDNITLQTSSQGGEFNVNLSSAGMAYDVVQTDATLSVMGTDIPFPIALSMAEMGMNLAVPLSKSDEEQDFALGIALRDFAVPDMVWGLIDPSGDLPHDPANLILDLAGKVKLFFDLTDETQMAAVEQGNVAPGEVNSVDVNQLLFSVAGAELTGTGAFTFDNTDFDSFDGIPAPSGEANLKLVGANTLVDKLIGIGLLSEDDAMGARMMMGMFSVPGAGEDTLTSKIEITEDGKLLANGQRLK
;
A
#
# COMPACT_ATOMS: atom_id res chain seq x y z
N MET A 1 48.71 -63.65 50.73
CA MET A 1 47.76 -64.72 50.38
C MET A 1 46.35 -64.26 50.69
N SER A 2 45.46 -64.36 49.70
CA SER A 2 44.00 -64.54 49.76
C SER A 2 43.04 -63.44 50.28
N VAL A 3 42.37 -62.78 49.31
CA VAL A 3 40.92 -62.50 49.11
C VAL A 3 39.96 -62.23 50.30
N SER A 4 39.44 -60.97 50.38
CA SER A 4 38.03 -60.42 50.39
C SER A 4 36.82 -61.23 50.97
N PRO A 5 35.53 -60.73 51.08
CA PRO A 5 34.92 -59.37 50.89
C PRO A 5 33.62 -58.96 51.74
N LEU A 6 33.12 -57.71 51.56
CA LEU A 6 31.70 -57.16 51.49
C LEU A 6 30.79 -57.12 52.77
N ARG A 7 29.87 -56.14 53.04
CA ARG A 7 29.12 -55.11 52.25
C ARG A 7 28.49 -54.01 53.16
N GLY A 8 28.51 -52.72 52.75
CA GLY A 8 27.94 -51.52 53.45
C GLY A 8 26.46 -51.23 53.13
N LEU A 9 25.66 -50.60 54.04
CA LEU A 9 25.42 -49.14 54.25
C LEU A 9 24.87 -48.42 52.99
N GLY A 10 23.81 -47.61 52.97
CA GLY A 10 22.93 -47.00 53.98
C GLY A 10 22.18 -45.81 53.32
N LEU A 11 21.06 -45.39 53.92
CA LEU A 11 20.35 -44.09 53.76
C LEU A 11 19.69 -43.71 52.42
N VAL A 12 18.35 -43.60 52.48
CA VAL A 12 17.48 -42.95 51.50
C VAL A 12 17.49 -41.44 51.76
N ALA A 13 17.87 -40.66 50.76
CA ALA A 13 17.67 -39.21 50.71
C ALA A 13 16.61 -38.90 49.64
N PRO A 14 15.58 -38.08 49.91
CA PRO A 14 14.77 -37.52 48.84
C PRO A 14 15.57 -36.41 48.16
N ILE A 15 16.05 -36.67 46.95
CA ILE A 15 16.52 -35.62 46.04
C ILE A 15 15.26 -34.87 45.60
N PHE A 16 15.05 -33.66 46.14
CA PHE A 16 14.23 -32.67 45.48
C PHE A 16 14.97 -32.29 44.19
N LEU A 17 14.60 -32.93 43.07
CA LEU A 17 14.82 -32.36 41.76
C LEU A 17 13.94 -31.12 41.70
N LEU A 18 14.49 -29.97 42.09
CA LEU A 18 14.07 -28.70 41.52
C LEU A 18 14.46 -28.77 40.04
N ALA A 19 13.64 -29.43 39.24
CA ALA A 19 13.51 -29.09 37.84
C ALA A 19 12.92 -27.68 37.84
N GLN A 20 13.76 -26.67 38.06
CA GLN A 20 13.47 -25.38 37.45
C GLN A 20 13.32 -25.73 35.98
N ALA A 21 12.15 -25.46 35.42
CA ALA A 21 12.03 -25.31 33.98
C ALA A 21 13.14 -24.32 33.62
N ALA A 22 14.24 -24.82 33.07
CA ALA A 22 15.13 -24.00 32.30
C ALA A 22 14.26 -23.58 31.12
N HIS A 23 13.60 -22.43 31.26
CA HIS A 23 13.29 -21.63 30.08
C HIS A 23 14.64 -21.53 29.37
N ALA A 24 14.71 -22.00 28.12
CA ALA A 24 15.96 -21.96 27.38
C ALA A 24 16.36 -20.48 27.31
N ASP A 25 17.41 -20.09 28.04
CA ASP A 25 17.90 -18.72 28.03
C ASP A 25 18.31 -18.39 26.60
N LEU A 26 17.75 -17.32 26.03
CA LEU A 26 18.10 -16.86 24.70
C LEU A 26 19.54 -16.33 24.73
N SER A 27 20.41 -16.85 23.86
CA SER A 27 21.78 -16.36 23.74
C SER A 27 21.91 -15.26 22.67
N ALA A 28 22.99 -14.49 22.72
CA ALA A 28 23.28 -13.49 21.70
C ALA A 28 23.47 -14.11 20.30
N GLU A 29 24.06 -15.30 20.22
CA GLU A 29 24.22 -16.05 18.98
C GLU A 29 22.89 -16.54 18.41
N ASP A 30 21.93 -16.91 19.26
CA ASP A 30 20.62 -17.35 18.80
C ASP A 30 19.91 -16.23 18.03
N VAL A 31 19.91 -15.01 18.59
CA VAL A 31 19.30 -13.83 17.95
C VAL A 31 20.00 -13.49 16.63
N TRP A 32 21.33 -13.41 16.63
CA TRP A 32 22.08 -13.09 15.41
C TRP A 32 21.94 -14.17 14.32
N SER A 33 21.94 -15.45 14.72
CA SER A 33 21.76 -16.55 13.78
C SER A 33 20.36 -16.57 13.17
N ASP A 34 19.34 -16.25 13.97
CA ASP A 34 17.97 -16.10 13.46
C ASP A 34 17.85 -14.96 12.46
N TRP A 35 18.43 -13.78 12.75
CA TRP A 35 18.43 -12.66 11.80
C TRP A 35 19.07 -13.01 10.46
N LYS A 36 20.23 -13.69 10.49
CA LYS A 36 20.88 -14.19 9.27
C LYS A 36 19.99 -15.19 8.52
N ALA A 37 19.36 -16.12 9.23
CA ALA A 37 18.48 -17.12 8.62
C ALA A 37 17.27 -16.47 7.96
N TYR A 38 16.58 -15.56 8.67
CA TYR A 38 15.45 -14.82 8.15
C TYR A 38 15.82 -14.00 6.89
N LEU A 39 16.91 -13.24 6.94
CA LEU A 39 17.34 -12.43 5.80
C LEU A 39 17.71 -13.30 4.58
N ALA A 40 18.31 -14.47 4.81
CA ALA A 40 18.57 -15.44 3.76
C ALA A 40 17.27 -16.04 3.18
N ASP A 41 16.26 -16.33 4.02
CA ASP A 41 14.96 -16.86 3.59
C ASP A 41 14.22 -15.89 2.65
N VAL A 42 14.56 -14.60 2.65
CA VAL A 42 13.99 -13.57 1.76
C VAL A 42 14.98 -13.07 0.70
N GLY A 43 16.10 -13.77 0.50
CA GLY A 43 17.01 -13.55 -0.63
C GLY A 43 18.22 -12.64 -0.39
N TYR A 44 18.46 -12.20 0.85
CA TYR A 44 19.66 -11.42 1.18
C TYR A 44 20.85 -12.31 1.52
N GLU A 45 22.01 -11.93 1.00
CA GLU A 45 23.31 -12.38 1.51
C GLU A 45 23.73 -11.47 2.66
N VAL A 46 24.00 -12.05 3.83
CA VAL A 46 24.44 -11.33 5.03
C VAL A 46 25.82 -11.79 5.46
N THR A 47 26.74 -10.85 5.67
CA THR A 47 28.07 -11.11 6.22
C THR A 47 28.37 -10.18 7.38
N GLY A 48 29.28 -10.57 8.26
CA GLY A 48 29.74 -9.76 9.39
C GLY A 48 30.84 -10.47 10.18
N ALA A 49 31.75 -9.70 10.77
CA ALA A 49 32.82 -10.21 11.61
C ALA A 49 32.32 -10.35 13.07
N GLU A 50 32.22 -11.59 13.52
CA GLU A 50 31.73 -11.93 14.87
C GLU A 50 32.89 -11.96 15.88
N SER A 51 32.72 -11.28 17.00
CA SER A 51 33.68 -11.31 18.11
C SER A 51 32.98 -11.32 19.47
N ARG A 52 33.43 -12.17 20.39
CA ARG A 52 32.91 -12.24 21.76
C ARG A 52 33.65 -11.24 22.65
N ALA A 53 32.90 -10.40 23.35
CA ALA A 53 33.38 -9.45 24.34
C ALA A 53 32.64 -9.65 25.68
N GLY A 54 33.08 -10.65 26.46
CA GLY A 54 32.39 -11.02 27.71
C GLY A 54 31.01 -11.62 27.42
N VAL A 55 29.96 -10.97 27.92
CA VAL A 55 28.55 -11.35 27.69
C VAL A 55 27.95 -10.76 26.41
N ALA A 56 28.74 -10.01 25.65
CA ALA A 56 28.32 -9.43 24.37
C ALA A 56 28.88 -10.23 23.19
N LEU A 57 28.04 -10.46 22.18
CA LEU A 57 28.45 -10.76 20.81
C LEU A 57 28.48 -9.43 20.04
N VAL A 58 29.66 -9.06 19.56
CA VAL A 58 29.86 -7.90 18.71
C VAL A 58 29.96 -8.37 17.27
N VAL A 59 29.10 -7.85 16.41
CA VAL A 59 29.14 -8.10 14.97
C VAL A 59 29.52 -6.78 14.28
N SER A 60 30.70 -6.75 13.65
CA SER A 60 31.19 -5.58 12.90
C SER A 60 31.20 -5.85 11.40
N ASP A 61 31.34 -4.77 10.62
CA ASP A 61 31.44 -4.83 9.15
C ASP A 61 30.25 -5.59 8.54
N ILE A 62 29.04 -5.33 9.09
CA ILE A 62 27.82 -5.99 8.65
C ILE A 62 27.49 -5.52 7.24
N GLN A 63 27.51 -6.44 6.29
CA GLN A 63 27.12 -6.17 4.91
C GLN A 63 25.91 -7.02 4.55
N MET A 64 24.92 -6.37 3.97
CA MET A 64 23.76 -7.01 3.36
C MET A 64 23.79 -6.75 1.87
N SER A 65 23.50 -7.75 1.05
CA SER A 65 23.35 -7.53 -0.38
C SER A 65 22.30 -8.43 -0.99
N MET A 66 21.66 -7.92 -2.04
CA MET A 66 20.72 -8.67 -2.86
C MET A 66 21.05 -8.37 -4.32
N THR A 67 21.02 -9.41 -5.15
CA THR A 67 21.25 -9.30 -6.59
C THR A 67 20.02 -9.78 -7.32
N THR A 68 19.50 -8.96 -8.21
CA THR A 68 18.45 -9.29 -9.17
C THR A 68 19.04 -9.29 -10.57
N ASP A 69 18.26 -9.72 -11.56
CA ASP A 69 18.69 -9.70 -12.97
C ASP A 69 18.99 -8.28 -13.48
N ALA A 70 18.40 -7.26 -12.85
CA ALA A 70 18.50 -5.86 -13.27
C ALA A 70 19.52 -5.04 -12.46
N SER A 71 19.76 -5.39 -11.20
CA SER A 71 20.56 -4.58 -10.28
C SER A 71 21.13 -5.37 -9.11
N ARG A 72 22.21 -4.87 -8.51
CA ARG A 72 22.72 -5.28 -7.22
C ARG A 72 22.57 -4.13 -6.23
N VAL A 73 21.94 -4.42 -5.10
CA VAL A 73 21.83 -3.51 -3.96
C VAL A 73 22.69 -4.05 -2.84
N SER A 74 23.52 -3.21 -2.24
CA SER A 74 24.28 -3.52 -1.03
C SER A 74 24.16 -2.42 0.02
N LEU A 75 24.13 -2.83 1.28
CA LEU A 75 24.02 -1.99 2.46
C LEU A 75 25.13 -2.37 3.44
N ASP A 76 25.90 -1.39 3.89
CA ASP A 76 26.86 -1.51 5.00
C ASP A 76 26.22 -0.87 6.23
N LEU A 77 26.00 -1.71 7.25
CA LEU A 77 25.38 -1.36 8.52
C LEU A 77 26.40 -1.14 9.64
N GLY A 78 27.71 -1.29 9.38
CA GLY A 78 28.73 -1.11 10.39
C GLY A 78 28.66 -2.14 11.52
N LYS A 79 28.33 -1.71 12.75
CA LYS A 79 28.47 -2.52 13.98
C LYS A 79 27.18 -2.57 14.80
N ILE A 80 26.82 -3.79 15.23
CA ILE A 80 25.73 -4.07 16.17
C ILE A 80 26.27 -4.92 17.33
N GLU A 81 25.77 -4.68 18.56
CA GLU A 81 26.11 -5.50 19.73
C GLU A 81 24.87 -6.23 20.26
N PHE A 82 25.02 -7.52 20.55
CA PHE A 82 24.00 -8.35 21.17
C PHE A 82 24.49 -8.71 22.58
N VAL A 83 23.79 -8.24 23.61
CA VAL A 83 24.23 -8.34 25.01
C VAL A 83 23.28 -9.20 25.82
N GLU A 84 23.76 -10.31 26.35
CA GLU A 84 22.99 -11.20 27.24
C GLU A 84 22.78 -10.53 28.61
N ASN A 85 21.53 -10.39 29.06
CA ASN A 85 21.19 -9.70 30.31
C ASN A 85 21.28 -10.60 31.56
N GLY A 86 21.41 -11.92 31.37
CA GLY A 86 21.50 -12.91 32.46
C GLY A 86 20.16 -13.29 33.09
N ASP A 87 19.04 -12.78 32.56
CA ASP A 87 17.67 -13.13 32.93
C ASP A 87 16.91 -13.88 31.81
N GLY A 88 17.65 -14.36 30.80
CA GLY A 88 17.11 -15.03 29.61
C GLY A 88 16.76 -14.07 28.46
N THR A 89 16.97 -12.76 28.61
CA THR A 89 16.78 -11.77 27.54
C THR A 89 18.10 -11.28 26.94
N VAL A 90 18.04 -10.78 25.70
CA VAL A 90 19.17 -10.21 24.95
C VAL A 90 18.82 -8.78 24.53
N ASN A 91 19.71 -7.84 24.82
CA ASN A 91 19.62 -6.48 24.26
C ASN A 91 20.37 -6.40 22.94
N VAL A 92 19.71 -5.95 21.89
CA VAL A 92 20.35 -5.53 20.64
C VAL A 92 20.61 -4.03 20.71
N LEU A 93 21.88 -3.66 20.65
CA LEU A 93 22.35 -2.29 20.76
C LEU A 93 22.79 -1.78 19.39
N LEU A 94 22.03 -0.82 18.87
CA LEU A 94 22.44 0.01 17.76
C LEU A 94 23.23 1.22 18.30
N PRO A 95 24.30 1.66 17.61
CA PRO A 95 24.95 2.93 17.92
C PRO A 95 23.94 4.10 17.82
N PRO A 96 23.94 5.06 18.76
CA PRO A 96 23.03 6.22 18.71
C PRO A 96 23.11 7.05 17.42
N GLN A 97 24.25 6.96 16.73
CA GLN A 97 24.46 7.43 15.37
C GLN A 97 24.89 6.24 14.53
N PHE A 98 24.03 5.83 13.63
CA PHE A 98 24.15 4.60 12.85
C PHE A 98 24.21 4.96 11.35
N PRO A 99 25.42 5.24 10.83
CA PRO A 99 25.60 5.51 9.41
C PRO A 99 25.42 4.22 8.62
N MET A 100 24.55 4.24 7.63
CA MET A 100 24.23 3.14 6.73
C MET A 100 24.64 3.54 5.32
N ALA A 101 25.72 2.96 4.81
CA ALA A 101 26.17 3.22 3.44
C ALA A 101 25.43 2.28 2.48
N PHE A 102 24.86 2.81 1.42
CA PHE A 102 24.20 2.03 0.39
C PHE A 102 24.92 2.17 -0.95
N ASN A 103 24.81 1.13 -1.77
CA ASN A 103 25.22 1.14 -3.16
C ASN A 103 24.20 0.35 -3.98
N VAL A 104 23.78 0.95 -5.08
CA VAL A 104 22.90 0.39 -6.10
C VAL A 104 23.67 0.47 -7.40
N SER A 105 23.84 -0.68 -8.06
CA SER A 105 24.49 -0.78 -9.36
C SER A 105 23.66 -1.63 -10.29
N GLY A 106 23.66 -1.35 -11.59
CA GLY A 106 22.84 -2.13 -12.53
C GLY A 106 22.68 -1.53 -13.91
N ASN A 107 21.53 -1.80 -14.52
CA ASN A 107 21.21 -1.33 -15.88
C ASN A 107 20.79 0.15 -15.94
N ALA A 108 20.49 0.76 -14.79
CA ALA A 108 20.23 2.19 -14.62
C ALA A 108 21.52 2.92 -14.16
N GLU A 109 21.42 4.21 -13.85
CA GLU A 109 22.53 4.97 -13.25
C GLU A 109 22.94 4.37 -11.90
N ASP A 110 24.26 4.29 -11.67
CA ASP A 110 24.78 3.77 -10.42
C ASP A 110 24.56 4.83 -9.33
N ALA A 111 24.00 4.42 -8.18
CA ALA A 111 23.75 5.32 -7.05
C ALA A 111 24.42 4.78 -5.79
N SER A 112 25.08 5.64 -5.02
CA SER A 112 25.60 5.26 -3.70
C SER A 112 25.50 6.42 -2.74
N GLY A 113 25.45 6.17 -1.44
CA GLY A 113 25.36 7.25 -0.48
C GLY A 113 25.36 6.76 0.96
N THR A 114 25.21 7.69 1.89
CA THR A 114 25.13 7.41 3.33
C THR A 114 23.85 7.97 3.93
N LEU A 115 23.06 7.09 4.53
CA LEU A 115 21.92 7.45 5.38
C LEU A 115 22.34 7.37 6.84
N LEU A 116 22.22 8.45 7.60
CA LEU A 116 22.40 8.42 9.05
C LEU A 116 21.06 8.18 9.75
N TYR A 117 20.92 7.02 10.37
CA TYR A 117 19.90 6.78 11.38
C TYR A 117 20.41 7.27 12.75
N SER A 118 19.62 8.04 13.48
CA SER A 118 19.97 8.48 14.85
C SER A 118 18.81 8.20 15.79
N HIS A 119 19.10 7.82 17.03
CA HIS A 119 18.08 7.53 18.04
C HIS A 119 18.62 7.81 19.46
N ASP A 120 17.78 7.67 20.47
CA ASP A 120 18.10 7.98 21.87
C ASP A 120 19.03 6.96 22.57
N GLY A 121 19.47 5.92 21.86
CA GLY A 121 20.30 4.84 22.38
C GLY A 121 19.52 3.74 23.10
N SER A 122 18.18 3.77 23.07
CA SER A 122 17.36 2.71 23.65
C SER A 122 17.66 1.36 23.00
N PRO A 123 17.78 0.28 23.79
CA PRO A 123 18.00 -1.06 23.26
C PRO A 123 16.71 -1.62 22.65
N MET A 124 16.85 -2.49 21.66
CA MET A 124 15.80 -3.44 21.31
C MET A 124 15.96 -4.67 22.22
N VAL A 125 14.93 -5.00 22.98
CA VAL A 125 14.96 -6.13 23.93
C VAL A 125 14.35 -7.35 23.26
N VAL A 126 15.09 -8.44 23.24
CA VAL A 126 14.65 -9.74 22.71
C VAL A 126 14.46 -10.72 23.85
N SER A 127 13.32 -11.38 23.88
CA SER A 127 12.95 -12.36 24.91
C SER A 127 12.31 -13.59 24.30
N GLY A 128 12.19 -14.66 25.09
CA GLY A 128 11.62 -15.94 24.64
C GLY A 128 12.70 -16.99 24.39
N ASP A 129 12.52 -17.80 23.36
CA ASP A 129 13.44 -18.86 22.95
C ASP A 129 13.56 -18.93 21.42
N THR A 130 14.36 -19.88 20.92
CA THR A 130 14.62 -20.02 19.47
C THR A 130 13.41 -20.41 18.62
N SER A 131 12.31 -20.87 19.23
CA SER A 131 11.05 -21.14 18.54
C SER A 131 10.07 -19.97 18.58
N ARG A 132 10.21 -19.07 19.55
CA ARG A 132 9.40 -17.85 19.69
C ARG A 132 10.23 -16.73 20.29
N MET A 133 10.66 -15.78 19.46
CA MET A 133 11.33 -14.56 19.92
C MET A 133 10.37 -13.37 19.88
N GLU A 134 10.40 -12.57 20.93
CA GLU A 134 9.62 -11.35 21.06
C GLU A 134 10.58 -10.16 21.17
N TYR A 135 10.43 -9.23 20.24
CA TYR A 135 11.25 -8.04 20.06
C TYR A 135 10.44 -6.82 20.49
N VAL A 136 10.93 -6.12 21.51
CA VAL A 136 10.34 -4.88 22.01
C VAL A 136 11.32 -3.75 21.78
N TYR A 137 10.90 -2.73 21.04
CA TYR A 137 11.69 -1.54 20.79
C TYR A 137 10.88 -0.28 21.11
N ASN A 138 11.40 0.54 22.02
CA ASN A 138 10.81 1.80 22.42
C ASN A 138 11.88 2.87 22.35
N THR A 139 11.68 3.90 21.52
CA THR A 139 12.58 5.05 21.44
C THR A 139 11.77 6.34 21.48
N ALA A 140 12.19 7.30 22.29
CA ALA A 140 11.53 8.60 22.40
C ALA A 140 11.67 9.40 21.09
N VAL A 141 12.79 9.22 20.38
CA VAL A 141 13.04 9.88 19.11
C VAL A 141 13.94 9.03 18.23
N ALA A 142 13.61 8.97 16.94
CA ALA A 142 14.49 8.48 15.90
C ALA A 142 14.48 9.46 14.73
N SER A 143 15.59 9.56 14.00
CA SER A 143 15.67 10.38 12.79
C SER A 143 16.44 9.67 11.70
N LEU A 144 16.06 9.89 10.45
CA LEU A 144 16.80 9.47 9.28
C LEU A 144 17.22 10.71 8.48
N ARG A 145 18.50 10.80 8.15
CA ARG A 145 19.08 11.89 7.36
C ARG A 145 19.93 11.34 6.23
N LEU A 146 19.84 11.94 5.05
CA LEU A 146 20.82 11.70 3.98
C LEU A 146 22.07 12.56 4.22
N GLU A 147 23.24 11.94 4.36
CA GLU A 147 24.52 12.65 4.55
C GLU A 147 25.25 12.91 3.24
N ASP A 148 25.21 11.93 2.33
CA ASP A 148 25.80 12.00 1.00
C ASP A 148 25.05 11.08 0.00
N LEU A 149 25.19 11.40 -1.29
CA LEU A 149 24.64 10.69 -2.45
C LEU A 149 25.57 11.00 -3.63
N LEU A 150 25.95 9.95 -4.34
CA LEU A 150 26.75 9.93 -5.54
C LEU A 150 25.92 9.26 -6.63
N ILE A 151 25.82 9.90 -7.80
CA ILE A 151 25.20 9.33 -9.01
C ILE A 151 26.29 9.21 -10.07
N ASP A 152 26.43 8.03 -10.67
CA ASP A 152 27.51 7.68 -11.61
C ASP A 152 28.91 8.03 -11.08
N GLY A 153 29.10 7.85 -9.76
CA GLY A 153 30.35 8.15 -9.06
C GLY A 153 30.70 9.65 -9.00
N LYS A 154 29.82 10.53 -9.45
CA LYS A 154 29.94 11.98 -9.26
C LYS A 154 29.23 12.37 -7.97
N SER A 155 29.91 13.20 -7.19
CA SER A 155 29.23 13.89 -6.09
C SER A 155 28.28 14.89 -6.72
N GLU A 156 27.00 14.60 -6.66
CA GLU A 156 26.00 15.62 -6.89
C GLU A 156 26.14 16.66 -5.77
N PRO A 157 26.19 17.97 -6.09
CA PRO A 157 26.36 18.98 -5.06
C PRO A 157 25.15 18.95 -4.13
N PHE A 158 25.35 18.46 -2.90
CA PHE A 158 24.39 18.49 -1.78
C PHE A 158 24.00 19.90 -1.31
N GLU A 159 24.29 20.94 -2.08
CA GLU A 159 23.97 22.32 -1.71
C GLU A 159 22.45 22.56 -1.81
N GLY A 160 21.73 22.04 -0.82
CA GLY A 160 20.30 22.21 -0.63
C GLY A 160 19.45 20.98 -0.92
N THR A 161 20.00 19.84 -1.37
CA THR A 161 19.29 18.55 -1.33
C THR A 161 19.36 18.00 0.09
N ALA A 162 18.22 17.66 0.66
CA ALA A 162 18.14 17.16 2.03
C ALA A 162 17.03 16.12 2.13
N LEU A 163 17.25 15.09 2.93
CA LEU A 163 16.21 14.22 3.44
C LEU A 163 16.33 14.28 4.95
N ASN A 164 15.28 14.74 5.61
CA ASN A 164 15.15 14.71 7.05
C ASN A 164 13.82 14.06 7.40
N LEU A 165 13.88 12.99 8.18
CA LEU A 165 12.74 12.32 8.76
C LEU A 165 12.95 12.29 10.27
N THR A 166 11.94 12.62 11.07
CA THR A 166 11.97 12.51 12.53
C THR A 166 10.71 11.79 12.99
N LEU A 167 10.89 10.74 13.78
CA LEU A 167 9.83 9.96 14.39
C LEU A 167 9.90 10.19 15.90
N ASN A 168 8.77 10.54 16.53
CA ASN A 168 8.70 10.73 17.98
C ASN A 168 7.80 9.67 18.61
N ASP A 169 8.21 9.22 19.80
CA ASP A 169 7.56 8.18 20.59
C ASP A 169 7.24 6.94 19.74
N VAL A 170 8.30 6.26 19.29
CA VAL A 170 8.20 5.03 18.51
C VAL A 170 8.12 3.85 19.46
N THR A 171 7.08 3.04 19.33
CA THR A 171 6.95 1.74 19.98
C THR A 171 6.76 0.67 18.93
N SER A 172 7.44 -0.47 19.09
CA SER A 172 7.24 -1.65 18.25
C SER A 172 7.32 -2.90 19.09
N ASP A 173 6.34 -3.77 18.91
CA ASP A 173 6.28 -5.10 19.48
C ASP A 173 6.15 -6.10 18.33
N THR A 174 7.19 -6.92 18.12
CA THR A 174 7.22 -7.93 17.06
C THR A 174 7.38 -9.30 17.70
N VAL A 175 6.49 -10.23 17.40
CA VAL A 175 6.63 -11.64 17.80
C VAL A 175 6.90 -12.47 16.57
N MET A 176 8.05 -13.11 16.56
CA MET A 176 8.44 -14.10 15.57
C MET A 176 8.23 -15.51 16.14
N ARG A 177 7.70 -16.40 15.31
CA ARG A 177 7.55 -17.83 15.63
C ARG A 177 8.12 -18.69 14.51
N ILE A 178 8.80 -19.76 14.89
CA ILE A 178 9.30 -20.80 13.99
C ILE A 178 8.62 -22.12 14.41
N ASP A 179 7.46 -22.38 13.80
CA ASP A 179 6.77 -23.67 13.87
C ASP A 179 7.11 -24.48 12.60
N ASP A 180 6.09 -24.99 11.88
CA ASP A 180 6.26 -25.60 10.55
C ASP A 180 6.63 -24.56 9.48
N ILE A 181 6.10 -23.34 9.61
CA ILE A 181 6.38 -22.17 8.78
C ILE A 181 6.66 -20.99 9.69
N ARG A 182 7.65 -20.16 9.32
CA ARG A 182 7.99 -18.95 10.05
C ARG A 182 6.85 -17.94 9.94
N SER A 183 6.46 -17.33 11.07
CA SER A 183 5.43 -16.30 11.12
C SER A 183 5.82 -15.11 11.99
N TYR A 184 5.24 -13.95 11.68
CA TYR A 184 5.46 -12.69 12.36
C TYR A 184 4.13 -12.01 12.67
N THR A 185 4.03 -11.48 13.88
CA THR A 185 2.97 -10.55 14.25
C THR A 185 3.62 -9.27 14.76
N GLN A 186 3.26 -8.12 14.20
CA GLN A 186 3.84 -6.82 14.54
C GLN A 186 2.75 -5.83 14.94
N VAL A 187 3.00 -5.07 16.00
CA VAL A 187 2.26 -3.85 16.33
C VAL A 187 3.26 -2.71 16.45
N MET A 188 3.03 -1.62 15.74
CA MET A 188 3.86 -0.43 15.77
C MET A 188 3.00 0.80 16.04
N SER A 189 3.52 1.74 16.84
CA SER A 189 2.95 3.07 16.97
C SER A 189 4.04 4.14 16.92
N ILE A 190 3.72 5.25 16.26
CA ILE A 190 4.56 6.44 16.17
C ILE A 190 3.65 7.63 16.48
N ALA A 191 3.92 8.37 17.56
CA ALA A 191 3.06 9.49 17.95
C ALA A 191 3.08 10.61 16.90
N SER A 192 4.26 10.89 16.32
CA SER A 192 4.38 11.81 15.19
C SER A 192 5.54 11.48 14.27
N LEU A 193 5.34 11.71 12.98
CA LEU A 193 6.35 11.61 11.94
C LEU A 193 6.42 12.96 11.23
N VAL A 194 7.57 13.62 11.30
CA VAL A 194 7.87 14.86 10.60
C VAL A 194 8.84 14.57 9.48
N TYR A 195 8.57 15.07 8.29
CA TYR A 195 9.49 14.96 7.15
C TYR A 195 9.73 16.31 6.50
N ASP A 196 10.94 16.48 5.99
CA ASP A 196 11.37 17.60 5.17
C ASP A 196 12.39 17.07 4.16
N VAL A 197 11.97 17.05 2.90
CA VAL A 197 12.75 16.58 1.77
C VAL A 197 12.89 17.73 0.79
N VAL A 198 14.12 18.05 0.41
CA VAL A 198 14.42 19.03 -0.63
C VAL A 198 15.18 18.31 -1.72
N VAL A 199 14.73 18.45 -2.95
CA VAL A 199 15.36 17.95 -4.16
C VAL A 199 15.67 19.15 -5.04
N LYS A 200 16.89 19.22 -5.54
CA LYS A 200 17.30 20.21 -6.53
C LYS A 200 17.73 19.50 -7.79
N ASP A 201 17.32 20.06 -8.93
CA ASP A 201 17.86 19.64 -10.21
C ASP A 201 19.34 20.02 -10.28
N PRO A 202 20.25 19.10 -10.61
CA PRO A 202 21.68 19.42 -10.74
C PRO A 202 22.03 20.09 -12.07
N GLU A 203 21.22 19.94 -13.12
CA GLU A 203 21.41 20.54 -14.44
C GLU A 203 20.76 21.92 -14.54
N ASP A 204 19.58 22.09 -13.94
CA ASP A 204 18.80 23.33 -13.92
C ASP A 204 18.74 24.01 -12.52
N GLN A 205 18.08 25.17 -12.40
CA GLN A 205 17.87 25.84 -11.09
C GLN A 205 16.59 25.36 -10.36
N GLY A 206 15.92 24.34 -10.89
CA GLY A 206 14.69 23.79 -10.34
C GLY A 206 14.87 23.26 -8.91
N THR A 207 13.91 23.55 -8.04
CA THR A 207 13.88 23.05 -6.66
C THR A 207 12.49 22.54 -6.33
N ALA A 208 12.41 21.39 -5.68
CA ALA A 208 11.19 20.85 -5.09
C ALA A 208 11.42 20.57 -3.60
N GLN A 209 10.52 21.04 -2.74
CA GLN A 209 10.50 20.76 -1.31
C GLN A 209 9.20 20.04 -0.95
N PHE A 210 9.29 18.99 -0.17
CA PHE A 210 8.19 18.20 0.36
C PHE A 210 8.35 18.15 1.88
N SER A 211 7.44 18.78 2.61
CA SER A 211 7.47 18.83 4.08
C SER A 211 6.11 18.47 4.65
N GLY A 212 6.06 17.95 5.87
CA GLY A 212 4.80 17.60 6.49
C GLY A 212 4.92 16.95 7.86
N LEU A 213 3.76 16.69 8.45
CA LEU A 213 3.59 16.04 9.75
C LEU A 213 2.44 15.03 9.64
N LEU A 214 2.70 13.80 10.08
CA LEU A 214 1.69 12.79 10.35
C LEU A 214 1.60 12.58 11.87
N GLN A 215 0.40 12.39 12.39
CA GLN A 215 0.14 12.16 13.82
C GLN A 215 -0.60 10.85 14.04
N GLY A 216 -0.26 10.17 15.14
CA GLY A 216 -0.94 8.96 15.58
C GLY A 216 -0.85 7.82 14.58
N PHE A 217 0.31 7.62 13.95
CA PHE A 217 0.53 6.50 13.05
C PHE A 217 0.53 5.20 13.85
N LYS A 218 -0.28 4.23 13.43
CA LYS A 218 -0.32 2.88 14.00
C LYS A 218 -0.30 1.87 12.87
N SER A 219 0.35 0.74 13.11
CA SER A 219 0.36 -0.37 12.17
C SER A 219 0.21 -1.69 12.91
N THR A 220 -0.55 -2.60 12.32
CA THR A 220 -0.57 -4.02 12.71
C THR A 220 -0.26 -4.86 11.49
N GLY A 221 0.57 -5.89 11.66
CA GLY A 221 0.95 -6.80 10.58
C GLY A 221 0.96 -8.25 11.04
N ASP A 222 0.41 -9.12 10.20
CA ASP A 222 0.50 -10.58 10.32
C ASP A 222 1.15 -11.13 9.05
N MET A 223 2.23 -11.89 9.17
CA MET A 223 2.99 -12.39 8.04
C MET A 223 3.37 -13.86 8.23
N THR A 224 3.34 -14.63 7.15
CA THR A 224 3.82 -16.01 7.08
C THR A 224 4.84 -16.08 5.97
N ILE A 225 6.05 -16.56 6.25
CA ILE A 225 7.16 -16.57 5.31
C ILE A 225 7.66 -18.03 5.17
N PRO A 226 7.37 -18.70 4.05
CA PRO A 226 7.85 -20.05 3.80
C PRO A 226 9.32 -20.05 3.40
N THR A 227 10.00 -21.16 3.68
CA THR A 227 11.33 -21.43 3.13
C THR A 227 11.19 -22.10 1.78
N VAL A 228 11.78 -21.51 0.74
CA VAL A 228 11.82 -22.05 -0.62
C VAL A 228 13.25 -22.02 -1.16
N GLU A 229 13.52 -22.76 -2.24
CA GLU A 229 14.86 -22.80 -2.86
C GLU A 229 15.24 -21.46 -3.52
N HIS A 230 14.27 -20.75 -4.08
CA HIS A 230 14.45 -19.47 -4.77
C HIS A 230 13.49 -18.40 -4.22
N PRO A 231 13.82 -17.72 -3.11
CA PRO A 231 12.94 -16.72 -2.49
C PRO A 231 12.57 -15.52 -3.37
N ALA A 232 13.34 -15.27 -4.42
CA ALA A 232 13.04 -14.25 -5.43
C ALA A 232 11.85 -14.64 -6.33
N ASP A 233 11.50 -15.93 -6.41
CA ASP A 233 10.31 -16.41 -7.14
C ASP A 233 9.06 -16.23 -6.26
N MET A 234 8.35 -15.13 -6.49
CA MET A 234 7.13 -14.79 -5.75
C MET A 234 6.03 -15.84 -5.94
N ALA A 235 5.91 -16.45 -7.12
CA ALA A 235 4.92 -17.47 -7.38
C ALA A 235 5.18 -18.73 -6.54
N ALA A 236 6.45 -19.13 -6.42
CA ALA A 236 6.86 -20.22 -5.55
C ALA A 236 6.59 -19.91 -4.07
N MET A 237 6.87 -18.68 -3.62
CA MET A 237 6.61 -18.24 -2.24
C MET A 237 5.12 -18.28 -1.89
N ILE A 238 4.26 -17.71 -2.74
CA ILE A 238 2.79 -17.72 -2.53
C ILE A 238 2.26 -19.16 -2.52
N SER A 239 2.73 -20.00 -3.44
CA SER A 239 2.37 -21.43 -3.49
C SER A 239 2.81 -22.20 -2.25
N ALA A 240 3.94 -21.81 -1.65
CA ALA A 240 4.45 -22.38 -0.40
C ALA A 240 3.77 -21.82 0.87
N GLY A 241 2.82 -20.88 0.73
CA GLY A 241 2.03 -20.35 1.84
C GLY A 241 2.44 -18.96 2.31
N LEU A 242 3.20 -18.19 1.52
CA LEU A 242 3.45 -16.78 1.81
C LEU A 242 2.12 -16.03 1.97
N SER A 243 2.00 -15.29 3.05
CA SER A 243 0.89 -14.39 3.28
C SER A 243 1.34 -13.14 4.03
N TYR A 244 0.77 -11.99 3.70
CA TYR A 244 0.89 -10.78 4.51
C TYR A 244 -0.47 -10.11 4.64
N ALA A 245 -0.78 -9.63 5.84
CA ALA A 245 -1.93 -8.80 6.14
C ALA A 245 -1.43 -7.62 6.97
N ILE A 246 -1.50 -6.42 6.41
CA ILE A 246 -0.95 -5.22 7.03
C ILE A 246 -2.03 -4.14 7.03
N ASN A 247 -2.31 -3.59 8.20
CA ASN A 247 -3.16 -2.43 8.40
C ASN A 247 -2.29 -1.26 8.89
N PHE A 248 -2.58 -0.09 8.35
CA PHE A 248 -2.02 1.18 8.77
C PHE A 248 -3.15 2.16 9.04
N THR A 249 -3.03 2.93 10.11
CA THR A 249 -3.94 4.05 10.41
C THR A 249 -3.13 5.29 10.74
N VAL A 250 -3.65 6.46 10.34
CA VAL A 250 -3.13 7.78 10.69
C VAL A 250 -4.29 8.61 11.24
N GLU A 251 -4.08 9.28 12.38
CA GLU A 251 -5.12 10.10 12.99
C GLU A 251 -5.29 11.45 12.28
N SER A 252 -4.18 12.07 11.86
CA SER A 252 -4.20 13.26 11.00
C SER A 252 -2.89 13.43 10.26
N GLY A 253 -2.93 14.16 9.16
CA GLY A 253 -1.75 14.46 8.36
C GLY A 253 -1.84 15.83 7.68
N ASN A 254 -0.70 16.45 7.46
CA ASN A 254 -0.58 17.57 6.55
C ASN A 254 0.72 17.50 5.73
N SER A 255 0.67 18.07 4.54
CA SER A 255 1.82 18.16 3.65
C SER A 255 1.86 19.53 2.98
N ASN A 256 3.07 19.99 2.70
CA ASN A 256 3.34 21.20 1.94
C ASN A 256 4.44 20.87 0.93
N ILE A 257 4.08 20.94 -0.35
CA ILE A 257 4.95 20.72 -1.49
C ILE A 257 5.16 22.06 -2.17
N ILE A 258 6.41 22.47 -2.34
CA ILE A 258 6.77 23.71 -3.02
C ILE A 258 7.69 23.34 -4.18
N GLY A 259 7.25 23.65 -5.40
CA GLY A 259 8.09 23.60 -6.59
C GLY A 259 8.47 25.01 -7.02
N SER A 260 9.71 25.20 -7.48
CA SER A 260 10.16 26.43 -8.13
C SER A 260 11.05 26.07 -9.31
N ASP A 261 10.80 26.72 -10.45
CA ASP A 261 11.61 26.60 -11.66
C ASP A 261 11.59 27.93 -12.44
N ASP A 262 12.76 28.39 -12.87
CA ASP A 262 13.00 29.65 -13.60
C ASP A 262 12.19 30.89 -13.14
N GLY A 263 11.92 31.00 -11.84
CA GLY A 263 11.15 32.09 -11.21
C GLY A 263 9.64 31.83 -11.06
N ASP A 264 9.12 30.78 -11.69
CA ASP A 264 7.78 30.27 -11.47
C ASP A 264 7.73 29.39 -10.23
N ASN A 265 6.64 29.48 -9.49
CA ASN A 265 6.46 28.74 -8.25
C ASN A 265 5.10 28.06 -8.24
N ILE A 266 5.06 26.87 -7.66
CA ILE A 266 3.84 26.16 -7.31
C ILE A 266 3.91 25.72 -5.86
N THR A 267 2.80 25.82 -5.14
CA THR A 267 2.65 25.35 -3.77
C THR A 267 1.39 24.51 -3.68
N LEU A 268 1.54 23.29 -3.20
CA LEU A 268 0.47 22.35 -2.91
C LEU A 268 0.45 22.09 -1.41
N GLN A 269 -0.68 22.34 -0.77
CA GLN A 269 -0.89 22.04 0.64
C GLN A 269 -2.01 21.02 0.78
N THR A 270 -1.78 19.98 1.58
CA THR A 270 -2.77 18.95 1.88
C THR A 270 -3.00 18.87 3.38
N SER A 271 -4.22 18.48 3.78
CA SER A 271 -4.49 18.04 5.15
C SER A 271 -5.58 16.97 5.16
N SER A 272 -5.60 16.11 6.18
CA SER A 272 -6.64 15.09 6.41
C SER A 272 -6.79 14.75 7.89
N GLN A 273 -8.00 14.33 8.30
CA GLN A 273 -8.36 13.96 9.67
C GLN A 273 -8.71 12.48 9.79
N GLY A 274 -7.87 11.64 9.20
CA GLY A 274 -8.04 10.20 9.19
C GLY A 274 -7.47 9.62 7.90
N GLY A 275 -6.78 8.49 8.05
CA GLY A 275 -6.32 7.69 6.94
C GLY A 275 -6.22 6.24 7.37
N GLU A 276 -6.66 5.34 6.52
CA GLU A 276 -6.50 3.91 6.68
C GLU A 276 -5.97 3.31 5.38
N PHE A 277 -5.01 2.40 5.51
CA PHE A 277 -4.47 1.64 4.39
C PHE A 277 -4.33 0.19 4.79
N ASN A 278 -4.94 -0.69 4.00
CA ASN A 278 -4.94 -2.13 4.19
C ASN A 278 -4.30 -2.80 2.98
N VAL A 279 -3.40 -3.75 3.23
CA VAL A 279 -2.82 -4.60 2.20
C VAL A 279 -2.88 -6.04 2.64
N ASN A 280 -3.45 -6.90 1.80
CA ASN A 280 -3.51 -8.33 2.03
C ASN A 280 -2.96 -9.07 0.80
N LEU A 281 -2.15 -10.10 1.05
CA LEU A 281 -1.72 -11.09 0.07
C LEU A 281 -1.79 -12.46 0.69
N SER A 282 -2.30 -13.41 -0.08
CA SER A 282 -2.22 -14.83 0.22
C SER A 282 -2.36 -15.63 -1.08
N SER A 283 -2.42 -16.95 -0.97
CA SER A 283 -2.79 -17.82 -2.08
C SER A 283 -4.19 -17.53 -2.66
N ALA A 284 -5.06 -16.83 -1.91
CA ALA A 284 -6.38 -16.44 -2.42
C ALA A 284 -6.30 -15.26 -3.41
N GLY A 285 -5.28 -14.41 -3.30
CA GLY A 285 -5.13 -13.21 -4.10
C GLY A 285 -4.48 -12.05 -3.36
N MET A 286 -4.54 -10.88 -3.99
CA MET A 286 -4.11 -9.60 -3.45
C MET A 286 -5.33 -8.71 -3.24
N ALA A 287 -5.36 -8.00 -2.11
CA ALA A 287 -6.30 -6.92 -1.89
C ALA A 287 -5.60 -5.70 -1.33
N TYR A 288 -5.99 -4.52 -1.78
CA TYR A 288 -5.64 -3.26 -1.14
C TYR A 288 -6.90 -2.41 -0.95
N ASP A 289 -6.92 -1.65 0.15
CA ASP A 289 -7.98 -0.71 0.47
C ASP A 289 -7.36 0.53 1.10
N VAL A 290 -7.76 1.70 0.61
CA VAL A 290 -7.28 3.00 1.05
C VAL A 290 -8.50 3.87 1.32
N VAL A 291 -8.56 4.47 2.50
CA VAL A 291 -9.57 5.48 2.85
C VAL A 291 -8.89 6.68 3.47
N GLN A 292 -9.26 7.88 3.03
CA GLN A 292 -8.84 9.15 3.60
C GLN A 292 -10.06 9.99 3.95
N THR A 293 -10.08 10.57 5.15
CA THR A 293 -11.21 11.30 5.71
C THR A 293 -10.89 12.78 5.87
N ASP A 294 -11.88 13.63 5.58
CA ASP A 294 -11.82 15.09 5.70
C ASP A 294 -10.55 15.68 5.04
N ALA A 295 -10.37 15.37 3.76
CA ALA A 295 -9.21 15.79 2.99
C ALA A 295 -9.40 17.22 2.43
N THR A 296 -8.35 18.03 2.48
CA THR A 296 -8.31 19.34 1.83
C THR A 296 -7.09 19.46 0.94
N LEU A 297 -7.23 20.09 -0.22
CA LEU A 297 -6.15 20.40 -1.15
C LEU A 297 -6.14 21.90 -1.45
N SER A 298 -5.05 22.60 -1.16
CA SER A 298 -4.85 24.00 -1.52
C SER A 298 -3.72 24.13 -2.54
N VAL A 299 -4.02 24.71 -3.70
CA VAL A 299 -3.07 24.94 -4.79
C VAL A 299 -2.86 26.44 -4.98
N MET A 300 -1.59 26.85 -5.05
CA MET A 300 -1.19 28.22 -5.33
C MET A 300 -0.02 28.20 -6.33
N GLY A 301 0.12 29.23 -7.16
CA GLY A 301 1.27 29.33 -8.06
C GLY A 301 1.28 30.62 -8.87
N THR A 302 2.38 30.87 -9.59
CA THR A 302 2.56 32.10 -10.38
C THR A 302 1.46 32.30 -11.43
N ASP A 303 1.08 31.22 -12.13
CA ASP A 303 0.02 31.22 -13.14
C ASP A 303 -1.38 30.98 -12.57
N ILE A 304 -1.50 30.76 -11.25
CA ILE A 304 -2.79 30.59 -10.60
C ILE A 304 -3.22 31.96 -10.05
N PRO A 305 -4.23 32.62 -10.65
CA PRO A 305 -4.58 34.00 -10.31
C PRO A 305 -5.06 34.17 -8.85
N PHE A 306 -5.45 33.08 -8.20
CA PHE A 306 -5.89 33.02 -6.81
C PHE A 306 -5.76 31.60 -6.23
N PRO A 307 -5.66 31.43 -4.90
CA PRO A 307 -5.60 30.09 -4.29
C PRO A 307 -6.84 29.24 -4.59
N ILE A 308 -6.64 27.97 -4.95
CA ILE A 308 -7.71 26.99 -5.18
C ILE A 308 -7.73 26.03 -3.99
N ALA A 309 -8.82 25.99 -3.22
CA ALA A 309 -8.96 25.13 -2.04
C ALA A 309 -10.09 24.10 -2.22
N LEU A 310 -9.75 22.87 -2.58
CA LEU A 310 -10.71 21.77 -2.71
C LEU A 310 -10.87 21.05 -1.36
N SER A 311 -12.05 20.50 -1.10
CA SER A 311 -12.28 19.68 0.09
C SER A 311 -13.14 18.47 -0.22
N MET A 312 -12.93 17.37 0.50
CA MET A 312 -13.65 16.10 0.36
C MET A 312 -13.89 15.50 1.73
N ALA A 313 -15.09 15.00 2.00
CA ALA A 313 -15.36 14.29 3.26
C ALA A 313 -14.68 12.91 3.27
N GLU A 314 -14.67 12.23 2.12
CA GLU A 314 -14.07 10.89 1.98
C GLU A 314 -13.49 10.71 0.57
N MET A 315 -12.31 10.11 0.52
CA MET A 315 -11.72 9.54 -0.68
C MET A 315 -11.34 8.09 -0.38
N GLY A 316 -11.87 7.16 -1.15
CA GLY A 316 -11.72 5.74 -0.95
C GLY A 316 -11.41 5.01 -2.25
N MET A 317 -10.55 3.99 -2.17
CA MET A 317 -10.28 3.09 -3.28
C MET A 317 -10.02 1.69 -2.73
N ASN A 318 -10.62 0.67 -3.33
CA ASN A 318 -10.26 -0.71 -3.06
C ASN A 318 -10.13 -1.51 -4.35
N LEU A 319 -9.25 -2.51 -4.31
CA LEU A 319 -9.12 -3.51 -5.34
C LEU A 319 -8.86 -4.85 -4.66
N ALA A 320 -9.56 -5.88 -5.09
CA ALA A 320 -9.26 -7.26 -4.77
C ALA A 320 -9.17 -8.07 -6.06
N VAL A 321 -8.06 -8.77 -6.27
CA VAL A 321 -7.81 -9.58 -7.45
C VAL A 321 -7.25 -10.95 -7.05
N PRO A 322 -7.70 -12.04 -7.68
CA PRO A 322 -7.02 -13.31 -7.55
C PRO A 322 -5.64 -13.23 -8.23
N LEU A 323 -4.71 -14.07 -7.78
CA LEU A 323 -3.35 -14.10 -8.35
C LEU A 323 -3.01 -15.43 -9.01
N SER A 324 -3.65 -16.51 -8.58
CA SER A 324 -3.34 -17.86 -9.06
C SER A 324 -4.30 -18.30 -10.13
N LYS A 325 -3.77 -19.10 -11.06
CA LYS A 325 -4.56 -19.86 -12.03
C LYS A 325 -5.59 -20.73 -11.31
N SER A 326 -6.80 -20.77 -11.85
CA SER A 326 -7.86 -21.65 -11.35
C SER A 326 -8.75 -22.14 -12.48
N ASP A 327 -9.25 -23.37 -12.35
CA ASP A 327 -10.33 -23.85 -13.21
C ASP A 327 -11.72 -23.39 -12.73
N GLU A 328 -11.81 -22.96 -11.47
CA GLU A 328 -13.01 -22.43 -10.82
C GLU A 328 -13.02 -20.89 -10.85
N GLU A 329 -14.23 -20.31 -10.79
CA GLU A 329 -14.42 -18.86 -10.69
C GLU A 329 -13.91 -18.30 -9.35
N GLN A 330 -13.19 -17.18 -9.42
CA GLN A 330 -12.60 -16.47 -8.30
C GLN A 330 -13.17 -15.07 -8.20
N ASP A 331 -13.29 -14.56 -6.97
CA ASP A 331 -13.81 -13.24 -6.70
C ASP A 331 -12.82 -12.15 -7.10
N PHE A 332 -13.34 -11.06 -7.67
CA PHE A 332 -12.65 -9.78 -7.76
C PHE A 332 -13.57 -8.65 -7.27
N ALA A 333 -12.97 -7.55 -6.85
CA ALA A 333 -13.70 -6.34 -6.48
C ALA A 333 -12.93 -5.08 -6.89
N LEU A 334 -13.65 -4.02 -7.25
CA LEU A 334 -13.12 -2.68 -7.51
C LEU A 334 -14.08 -1.65 -6.92
N GLY A 335 -13.57 -0.82 -6.01
CA GLY A 335 -14.31 0.28 -5.43
C GLY A 335 -13.59 1.61 -5.60
N ILE A 336 -14.33 2.66 -5.94
CA ILE A 336 -13.88 4.05 -5.95
C ILE A 336 -14.96 4.87 -5.24
N ALA A 337 -14.55 5.71 -4.29
CA ALA A 337 -15.43 6.62 -3.57
C ALA A 337 -14.79 8.01 -3.48
N LEU A 338 -15.56 9.01 -3.84
CA LEU A 338 -15.28 10.43 -3.63
C LEU A 338 -16.57 11.04 -3.11
N ARG A 339 -16.60 11.43 -1.83
CA ARG A 339 -17.78 11.98 -1.17
C ARG A 339 -17.58 13.44 -0.82
N ASP A 340 -18.64 14.20 -1.03
CA ASP A 340 -18.73 15.63 -0.74
C ASP A 340 -17.53 16.43 -1.27
N PHE A 341 -17.15 16.19 -2.54
CA PHE A 341 -16.13 16.97 -3.23
C PHE A 341 -16.65 18.38 -3.49
N ALA A 342 -16.17 19.34 -2.70
CA ALA A 342 -16.56 20.73 -2.77
C ALA A 342 -15.48 21.56 -3.49
N VAL A 343 -15.96 22.43 -4.37
CA VAL A 343 -15.15 23.37 -5.15
C VAL A 343 -15.45 24.80 -4.66
N PRO A 344 -14.45 25.67 -4.48
CA PRO A 344 -14.68 27.05 -4.06
C PRO A 344 -15.58 27.83 -5.01
N ASP A 345 -16.42 28.71 -4.45
CA ASP A 345 -17.28 29.63 -5.23
C ASP A 345 -16.50 30.46 -6.24
N MET A 346 -15.24 30.78 -5.95
CA MET A 346 -14.39 31.53 -6.86
C MET A 346 -14.01 30.73 -8.12
N VAL A 347 -13.82 29.41 -8.00
CA VAL A 347 -13.59 28.52 -9.15
C VAL A 347 -14.91 28.31 -9.90
N TRP A 348 -16.02 28.15 -9.17
CA TRP A 348 -17.36 28.16 -9.78
C TRP A 348 -17.62 29.42 -10.59
N GLY A 349 -17.26 30.60 -10.08
CA GLY A 349 -17.43 31.87 -10.78
C GLY A 349 -16.63 32.01 -12.09
N LEU A 350 -15.65 31.14 -12.36
CA LEU A 350 -14.98 31.08 -13.67
C LEU A 350 -15.83 30.34 -14.72
N ILE A 351 -16.62 29.37 -14.28
CA ILE A 351 -17.41 28.47 -15.12
C ILE A 351 -18.86 28.96 -15.22
N ASP A 352 -19.40 29.45 -14.12
CA ASP A 352 -20.76 29.97 -13.96
C ASP A 352 -20.74 31.33 -13.23
N PRO A 353 -20.46 32.43 -13.96
CA PRO A 353 -20.40 33.77 -13.36
C PRO A 353 -21.76 34.29 -12.87
N SER A 354 -22.88 33.73 -13.36
CA SER A 354 -24.23 34.11 -12.91
C SER A 354 -24.67 33.36 -11.66
N GLY A 355 -24.01 32.25 -11.31
CA GLY A 355 -24.36 31.40 -10.16
C GLY A 355 -25.68 30.67 -10.37
N ASP A 356 -25.96 30.27 -11.61
CA ASP A 356 -27.18 29.55 -11.97
C ASP A 356 -27.12 28.06 -11.59
N LEU A 357 -25.93 27.46 -11.56
CA LEU A 357 -25.66 26.08 -11.18
C LEU A 357 -25.68 25.90 -9.65
N PRO A 358 -26.28 24.82 -9.13
CA PRO A 358 -26.13 24.46 -7.73
C PRO A 358 -24.68 24.12 -7.42
N HIS A 359 -24.10 24.70 -6.36
CA HIS A 359 -22.73 24.42 -5.92
C HIS A 359 -22.66 23.34 -4.83
N ASP A 360 -23.69 22.49 -4.70
CA ASP A 360 -23.68 21.38 -3.76
C ASP A 360 -22.48 20.45 -4.03
N PRO A 361 -21.84 19.90 -2.98
CA PRO A 361 -20.69 19.01 -3.13
C PRO A 361 -20.99 17.82 -4.05
N ALA A 362 -20.03 17.49 -4.91
CA ALA A 362 -20.15 16.39 -5.85
C ALA A 362 -19.84 15.05 -5.17
N ASN A 363 -20.45 13.98 -5.68
CA ASN A 363 -20.17 12.61 -5.25
C ASN A 363 -19.90 11.73 -6.45
N LEU A 364 -18.92 10.84 -6.35
CA LEU A 364 -18.64 9.76 -7.30
C LEU A 364 -18.40 8.48 -6.50
N ILE A 365 -19.25 7.48 -6.70
CA ILE A 365 -19.11 6.17 -6.09
C ILE A 365 -19.31 5.13 -7.17
N LEU A 366 -18.38 4.19 -7.27
CA LEU A 366 -18.46 3.00 -8.08
C LEU A 366 -18.03 1.82 -7.21
N ASP A 367 -18.93 0.87 -7.01
CA ASP A 367 -18.68 -0.39 -6.29
C ASP A 367 -19.03 -1.54 -7.22
N LEU A 368 -17.98 -2.25 -7.65
CA LEU A 368 -18.04 -3.42 -8.49
C LEU A 368 -17.54 -4.65 -7.74
N ALA A 369 -18.27 -5.74 -7.89
CA ALA A 369 -17.81 -7.08 -7.53
C ALA A 369 -18.01 -8.01 -8.73
N GLY A 370 -17.32 -9.13 -8.76
CA GLY A 370 -17.59 -10.10 -9.81
C GLY A 370 -16.75 -11.35 -9.74
N LYS A 371 -16.87 -12.16 -10.79
CA LYS A 371 -16.21 -13.44 -10.94
C LYS A 371 -15.31 -13.44 -12.15
N VAL A 372 -14.08 -13.89 -11.97
CA VAL A 372 -13.08 -14.08 -13.02
C VAL A 372 -12.49 -15.48 -12.94
N LYS A 373 -11.94 -15.95 -14.05
CA LYS A 373 -11.17 -17.18 -14.12
C LYS A 373 -9.81 -16.89 -14.75
N LEU A 374 -8.75 -17.02 -13.96
CA LEU A 374 -7.38 -16.78 -14.46
C LEU A 374 -6.81 -18.02 -15.13
N PHE A 375 -6.16 -17.83 -16.28
CA PHE A 375 -5.57 -18.93 -17.06
C PHE A 375 -4.12 -19.24 -16.69
N PHE A 376 -3.48 -18.36 -15.94
CA PHE A 376 -2.12 -18.46 -15.44
C PHE A 376 -1.97 -17.69 -14.13
N ASP A 377 -0.81 -17.86 -13.51
CA ASP A 377 -0.44 -17.16 -12.29
C ASP A 377 0.09 -15.76 -12.63
N LEU A 378 -0.58 -14.71 -12.14
CA LEU A 378 -0.19 -13.31 -12.37
C LEU A 378 1.16 -12.95 -11.75
N THR A 379 1.66 -13.80 -10.85
CA THR A 379 2.94 -13.64 -10.15
C THR A 379 4.11 -14.29 -10.88
N ASP A 380 3.85 -14.98 -11.99
CA ASP A 380 4.87 -15.59 -12.84
C ASP A 380 5.26 -14.63 -13.97
N GLU A 381 6.48 -14.10 -13.92
CA GLU A 381 7.01 -13.12 -14.88
C GLU A 381 7.00 -13.65 -16.32
N THR A 382 7.24 -14.95 -16.53
CA THR A 382 7.27 -15.54 -17.87
C THR A 382 5.86 -15.59 -18.46
N GLN A 383 4.88 -15.94 -17.64
CA GLN A 383 3.47 -15.97 -18.05
C GLN A 383 2.93 -14.55 -18.27
N MET A 384 3.29 -13.58 -17.42
CA MET A 384 2.94 -12.17 -17.58
C MET A 384 3.52 -11.55 -18.86
N ALA A 385 4.80 -11.82 -19.18
CA ALA A 385 5.41 -11.32 -20.41
C ALA A 385 4.69 -11.82 -21.68
N ALA A 386 4.13 -13.04 -21.65
CA ALA A 386 3.36 -13.56 -22.78
C ALA A 386 2.02 -12.83 -22.99
N VAL A 387 1.42 -12.33 -21.91
CA VAL A 387 0.15 -11.59 -21.92
C VAL A 387 0.34 -10.15 -22.35
N GLU A 388 1.40 -9.49 -21.86
CA GLU A 388 1.75 -8.13 -22.29
C GLU A 388 2.03 -8.04 -23.80
N GLN A 389 2.57 -9.11 -24.38
CA GLN A 389 2.78 -9.23 -25.83
C GLN A 389 1.48 -9.52 -26.61
N GLY A 390 0.34 -9.65 -25.93
CA GLY A 390 -0.97 -9.93 -26.52
C GLY A 390 -1.11 -11.34 -27.08
N ASN A 391 -0.23 -12.27 -26.72
CA ASN A 391 -0.23 -13.62 -27.26
C ASN A 391 -1.29 -14.52 -26.61
N VAL A 392 -1.71 -14.21 -25.38
CA VAL A 392 -2.66 -15.00 -24.57
C VAL A 392 -3.52 -14.05 -23.73
N ALA A 393 -4.82 -14.34 -23.58
CA ALA A 393 -5.71 -13.57 -22.71
C ALA A 393 -5.42 -13.86 -21.22
N PRO A 394 -5.51 -12.86 -20.33
CA PRO A 394 -5.20 -13.02 -18.90
C PRO A 394 -6.12 -14.01 -18.16
N GLY A 395 -7.34 -14.12 -18.66
CA GLY A 395 -8.39 -14.93 -18.08
C GLY A 395 -9.73 -14.59 -18.73
N GLU A 396 -10.79 -15.09 -18.11
CA GLU A 396 -12.17 -14.80 -18.46
C GLU A 396 -12.82 -13.97 -17.37
N VAL A 397 -13.67 -13.03 -17.77
CA VAL A 397 -14.62 -12.38 -16.88
C VAL A 397 -15.91 -13.18 -17.00
N ASN A 398 -16.45 -13.68 -15.89
CA ASN A 398 -17.65 -14.51 -15.88
C ASN A 398 -18.87 -13.71 -15.43
N SER A 399 -18.71 -12.84 -14.43
CA SER A 399 -19.77 -11.95 -13.98
C SER A 399 -19.24 -10.63 -13.43
N VAL A 400 -20.08 -9.60 -13.50
CA VAL A 400 -19.86 -8.30 -12.87
C VAL A 400 -21.18 -7.81 -12.28
N ASP A 401 -21.17 -7.59 -10.97
CA ASP A 401 -22.21 -6.93 -10.20
C ASP A 401 -21.80 -5.47 -9.98
N VAL A 402 -22.67 -4.54 -10.39
CA VAL A 402 -22.59 -3.12 -10.04
C VAL A 402 -23.43 -2.93 -8.77
N ASN A 403 -22.77 -3.07 -7.62
CA ASN A 403 -23.41 -2.93 -6.31
C ASN A 403 -23.92 -1.51 -6.10
N GLN A 404 -23.12 -0.52 -6.53
CA GLN A 404 -23.48 0.88 -6.46
C GLN A 404 -22.80 1.69 -7.57
N LEU A 405 -23.61 2.47 -8.27
CA LEU A 405 -23.17 3.65 -9.01
C LEU A 405 -23.87 4.87 -8.40
N LEU A 406 -23.10 5.88 -8.01
CA LEU A 406 -23.60 7.21 -7.67
C LEU A 406 -22.70 8.24 -8.34
N PHE A 407 -23.30 9.14 -9.10
CA PHE A 407 -22.65 10.35 -9.57
C PHE A 407 -23.59 11.53 -9.35
N SER A 408 -23.17 12.50 -8.54
CA SER A 408 -23.96 13.71 -8.30
C SER A 408 -23.09 14.94 -8.45
N VAL A 409 -23.59 15.93 -9.18
CA VAL A 409 -22.90 17.21 -9.42
C VAL A 409 -23.92 18.24 -9.92
N ALA A 410 -23.76 19.50 -9.54
CA ALA A 410 -24.57 20.61 -10.03
C ALA A 410 -26.09 20.37 -9.96
N GLY A 411 -26.55 19.69 -8.90
CA GLY A 411 -27.95 19.34 -8.66
C GLY A 411 -28.52 18.21 -9.54
N ALA A 412 -27.71 17.58 -10.39
CA ALA A 412 -28.07 16.34 -11.07
C ALA A 412 -27.51 15.14 -10.31
N GLU A 413 -28.25 14.04 -10.30
CA GLU A 413 -27.86 12.79 -9.62
C GLU A 413 -28.18 11.58 -10.51
N LEU A 414 -27.17 10.78 -10.82
CA LEU A 414 -27.28 9.47 -11.44
C LEU A 414 -27.00 8.40 -10.40
N THR A 415 -27.95 7.49 -10.21
CA THR A 415 -27.79 6.28 -9.39
C THR A 415 -28.01 5.04 -10.23
N GLY A 416 -27.32 3.96 -9.89
CA GLY A 416 -27.42 2.71 -10.63
C GLY A 416 -27.06 1.48 -9.83
N THR A 417 -27.67 0.36 -10.24
CA THR A 417 -27.26 -1.00 -9.86
C THR A 417 -27.36 -1.89 -11.09
N GLY A 418 -26.65 -3.01 -11.11
CA GLY A 418 -26.75 -3.94 -12.22
C GLY A 418 -26.05 -5.25 -11.94
N ALA A 419 -26.36 -6.26 -12.74
CA ALA A 419 -25.74 -7.57 -12.69
C ALA A 419 -25.62 -8.11 -14.11
N PHE A 420 -24.41 -8.53 -14.49
CA PHE A 420 -24.09 -9.02 -15.81
C PHE A 420 -23.30 -10.33 -15.70
N THR A 421 -23.59 -11.27 -16.59
CA THR A 421 -22.78 -12.45 -16.88
C THR A 421 -22.21 -12.32 -18.28
N PHE A 422 -21.14 -13.05 -18.58
CA PHE A 422 -20.37 -12.89 -19.82
C PHE A 422 -20.14 -14.25 -20.49
N ASP A 423 -20.52 -14.36 -21.76
CA ASP A 423 -20.22 -15.50 -22.62
C ASP A 423 -18.84 -15.33 -23.27
N ASN A 424 -17.84 -16.00 -22.70
CA ASN A 424 -16.46 -16.02 -23.17
C ASN A 424 -16.27 -16.88 -24.45
N THR A 425 -17.34 -17.33 -25.10
CA THR A 425 -17.28 -17.98 -26.43
C THR A 425 -17.71 -17.04 -27.56
N ASP A 426 -18.34 -15.91 -27.24
CA ASP A 426 -18.81 -14.91 -28.21
C ASP A 426 -18.14 -13.56 -27.98
N PHE A 427 -17.06 -13.33 -28.69
CA PHE A 427 -16.37 -12.04 -28.76
C PHE A 427 -16.80 -11.20 -29.99
N ASP A 428 -17.54 -11.80 -30.93
CA ASP A 428 -17.89 -11.17 -32.19
C ASP A 428 -19.10 -10.24 -32.04
N SER A 429 -20.05 -10.58 -31.15
CA SER A 429 -21.28 -9.80 -30.95
C SER A 429 -21.06 -8.42 -30.32
N PHE A 430 -19.97 -8.25 -29.56
CA PHE A 430 -19.65 -7.06 -28.77
C PHE A 430 -18.21 -6.56 -28.96
N ASP A 431 -17.72 -6.61 -30.20
CA ASP A 431 -16.47 -5.96 -30.65
C ASP A 431 -15.23 -6.33 -29.80
N GLY A 432 -15.05 -7.62 -29.49
CA GLY A 432 -13.89 -8.12 -28.74
C GLY A 432 -14.08 -8.16 -27.22
N ILE A 433 -15.28 -7.86 -26.72
CA ILE A 433 -15.69 -8.09 -25.34
C ILE A 433 -16.54 -9.36 -25.30
N PRO A 434 -16.36 -10.26 -24.32
CA PRO A 434 -17.27 -11.39 -24.11
C PRO A 434 -18.73 -10.92 -24.09
N ALA A 435 -19.63 -11.62 -24.77
CA ALA A 435 -21.02 -11.17 -24.91
C ALA A 435 -21.70 -11.10 -23.53
N PRO A 436 -22.11 -9.90 -23.06
CA PRO A 436 -22.75 -9.78 -21.76
C PRO A 436 -24.22 -10.17 -21.84
N SER A 437 -24.77 -10.66 -20.73
CA SER A 437 -26.21 -10.81 -20.52
C SER A 437 -26.57 -10.38 -19.09
N GLY A 438 -27.68 -9.70 -18.90
CA GLY A 438 -28.06 -9.16 -17.61
C GLY A 438 -28.82 -7.85 -17.69
N GLU A 439 -28.91 -7.15 -16.57
CA GLU A 439 -29.64 -5.89 -16.50
C GLU A 439 -28.96 -4.85 -15.61
N ALA A 440 -29.13 -3.59 -15.98
CA ALA A 440 -28.82 -2.43 -15.16
C ALA A 440 -30.07 -1.58 -14.95
N ASN A 441 -30.27 -1.13 -13.72
CA ASN A 441 -31.35 -0.25 -13.30
C ASN A 441 -30.72 1.10 -12.93
N LEU A 442 -31.05 2.13 -13.71
CA LEU A 442 -30.52 3.48 -13.58
C LEU A 442 -31.65 4.46 -13.23
N LYS A 443 -31.32 5.45 -12.41
CA LYS A 443 -32.20 6.59 -12.10
C LYS A 443 -31.40 7.87 -12.21
N LEU A 444 -31.92 8.81 -12.99
CA LEU A 444 -31.34 10.12 -13.22
C LEU A 444 -32.31 11.20 -12.77
N VAL A 445 -31.88 12.08 -11.87
CA VAL A 445 -32.67 13.18 -11.30
C VAL A 445 -31.99 14.50 -11.62
N GLY A 446 -32.74 15.55 -11.97
CA GLY A 446 -32.21 16.91 -12.13
C GLY A 446 -31.48 17.18 -13.44
N ALA A 447 -31.38 16.19 -14.34
CA ALA A 447 -30.59 16.31 -15.56
C ALA A 447 -31.17 17.30 -16.58
N ASN A 448 -32.50 17.38 -16.76
CA ASN A 448 -33.05 18.36 -17.70
C ASN A 448 -32.87 19.78 -17.18
N THR A 449 -33.01 19.98 -15.87
CA THR A 449 -32.75 21.26 -15.19
C THR A 449 -31.30 21.66 -15.35
N LEU A 450 -30.35 20.73 -15.16
CA LEU A 450 -28.94 20.99 -15.39
C LEU A 450 -28.66 21.38 -16.84
N VAL A 451 -29.22 20.64 -17.81
CA VAL A 451 -29.08 20.96 -19.24
C VAL A 451 -29.59 22.37 -19.55
N ASP A 452 -30.76 22.77 -19.05
CA ASP A 452 -31.29 24.12 -19.25
C ASP A 452 -30.37 25.20 -18.67
N LYS A 453 -29.80 24.95 -17.49
CA LYS A 453 -28.84 25.88 -16.87
C LYS A 453 -27.55 25.99 -17.69
N LEU A 454 -27.00 24.87 -18.14
CA LEU A 454 -25.80 24.84 -18.99
C LEU A 454 -25.99 25.59 -20.31
N ILE A 455 -27.18 25.52 -20.92
CA ILE A 455 -27.54 26.35 -22.07
C ILE A 455 -27.59 27.84 -21.67
N GLY A 456 -28.26 28.15 -20.55
CA GLY A 456 -28.41 29.52 -20.06
C GLY A 456 -27.08 30.25 -19.84
N ILE A 457 -26.05 29.53 -19.38
CA ILE A 457 -24.70 30.06 -19.15
C ILE A 457 -23.76 29.87 -20.36
N GLY A 458 -24.24 29.25 -21.44
CA GLY A 458 -23.50 29.08 -22.69
C GLY A 458 -22.41 28.00 -22.68
N LEU A 459 -22.41 27.09 -21.70
CA LEU A 459 -21.49 25.94 -21.67
C LEU A 459 -21.97 24.78 -22.56
N LEU A 460 -23.25 24.76 -22.93
CA LEU A 460 -23.83 23.78 -23.84
C LEU A 460 -24.62 24.50 -24.93
N SER A 461 -24.40 24.12 -26.19
CA SER A 461 -25.21 24.65 -27.30
C SER A 461 -26.64 24.06 -27.26
N GLU A 462 -27.63 24.77 -27.80
CA GLU A 462 -29.00 24.24 -27.90
C GLU A 462 -29.05 22.93 -28.72
N ASP A 463 -28.22 22.83 -29.77
CA ASP A 463 -28.13 21.63 -30.61
C ASP A 463 -27.58 20.43 -29.84
N ASP A 464 -26.51 20.63 -29.06
CA ASP A 464 -25.93 19.57 -28.22
C ASP A 464 -26.90 19.16 -27.11
N ALA A 465 -27.61 20.13 -26.52
CA ALA A 465 -28.64 19.88 -25.51
C ALA A 465 -29.82 19.09 -26.06
N MET A 466 -30.28 19.41 -27.28
CA MET A 466 -31.29 18.61 -27.96
C MET A 466 -30.79 17.19 -28.23
N GLY A 467 -29.54 17.04 -28.66
CA GLY A 467 -28.87 15.74 -28.82
C GLY A 467 -28.88 14.92 -27.53
N ALA A 468 -28.45 15.53 -26.42
CA ALA A 468 -28.43 14.90 -25.10
C ALA A 468 -29.84 14.50 -24.64
N ARG A 469 -30.84 15.36 -24.83
CA ARG A 469 -32.25 15.07 -24.49
C ARG A 469 -32.84 13.94 -25.33
N MET A 470 -32.53 13.91 -26.62
CA MET A 470 -32.95 12.81 -27.49
C MET A 470 -32.34 11.48 -27.04
N MET A 471 -31.04 11.47 -26.70
CA MET A 471 -30.38 10.29 -26.15
C MET A 471 -31.03 9.89 -24.82
N MET A 472 -31.19 10.80 -23.87
CA MET A 472 -31.87 10.50 -22.60
C MET A 472 -33.27 9.93 -22.84
N GLY A 473 -34.07 10.51 -23.74
CA GLY A 473 -35.41 10.02 -24.08
C GLY A 473 -35.43 8.67 -24.81
N MET A 474 -34.36 8.30 -25.51
CA MET A 474 -34.22 7.01 -26.18
C MET A 474 -33.92 5.87 -25.20
N PHE A 475 -33.13 6.15 -24.16
CA PHE A 475 -32.69 5.14 -23.19
C PHE A 475 -33.49 5.15 -21.89
N SER A 476 -34.32 6.15 -21.62
CA SER A 476 -35.05 6.28 -20.36
C SER A 476 -36.54 6.51 -20.55
N VAL A 477 -37.29 6.29 -19.47
CA VAL A 477 -38.71 6.63 -19.34
C VAL A 477 -38.90 7.56 -18.14
N PRO A 478 -39.97 8.37 -18.11
CA PRO A 478 -40.28 9.21 -16.95
C PRO A 478 -40.44 8.38 -15.66
N GLY A 479 -39.72 8.78 -14.62
CA GLY A 479 -39.79 8.17 -13.29
C GLY A 479 -40.81 8.84 -12.37
N ALA A 480 -40.78 8.49 -11.08
CA ALA A 480 -41.60 9.12 -10.07
C ALA A 480 -40.95 10.41 -9.56
N GLY A 481 -41.50 11.57 -9.96
CA GLY A 481 -41.03 12.88 -9.53
C GLY A 481 -40.90 13.87 -10.69
N GLU A 482 -40.70 15.14 -10.37
CA GLU A 482 -40.29 16.14 -11.37
C GLU A 482 -38.83 15.89 -11.77
N ASP A 483 -38.50 16.15 -13.04
CA ASP A 483 -37.16 15.96 -13.63
C ASP A 483 -36.48 14.64 -13.23
N THR A 484 -37.24 13.56 -13.27
CA THR A 484 -36.78 12.21 -12.92
C THR A 484 -36.97 11.28 -14.10
N LEU A 485 -35.88 10.62 -14.50
CA LEU A 485 -35.82 9.61 -15.53
C LEU A 485 -35.36 8.29 -14.92
N THR A 486 -35.94 7.19 -15.35
CA THR A 486 -35.52 5.84 -15.00
C THR A 486 -35.22 5.07 -16.25
N SER A 487 -34.17 4.24 -16.22
CA SER A 487 -33.81 3.39 -17.33
C SER A 487 -33.56 1.97 -16.82
N LYS A 488 -34.22 1.00 -17.44
CA LYS A 488 -33.83 -0.41 -17.35
C LYS A 488 -33.12 -0.78 -18.64
N ILE A 489 -31.82 -1.03 -18.57
CA ILE A 489 -31.03 -1.56 -19.67
C ILE A 489 -30.94 -3.07 -19.48
N GLU A 490 -31.32 -3.84 -20.49
CA GLU A 490 -31.31 -5.30 -20.47
C GLU A 490 -30.55 -5.81 -21.69
N ILE A 491 -29.62 -6.72 -21.48
CA ILE A 491 -28.94 -7.46 -22.53
C ILE A 491 -29.35 -8.91 -22.40
N THR A 492 -30.04 -9.44 -23.40
CA THR A 492 -30.51 -10.83 -23.37
C THR A 492 -29.44 -11.77 -23.88
N GLU A 493 -29.53 -13.05 -23.52
CA GLU A 493 -28.59 -14.10 -23.96
C GLU A 493 -28.51 -14.24 -25.49
N ASP A 494 -29.54 -13.83 -26.23
CA ASP A 494 -29.54 -13.82 -27.70
C ASP A 494 -28.94 -12.52 -28.30
N GLY A 495 -28.23 -11.73 -27.49
CA GLY A 495 -27.46 -10.55 -27.90
C GLY A 495 -28.30 -9.30 -28.18
N LYS A 496 -29.59 -9.28 -27.80
CA LYS A 496 -30.43 -8.09 -27.98
C LYS A 496 -30.19 -7.12 -26.85
N LEU A 497 -30.02 -5.86 -27.21
CA LEU A 497 -29.96 -4.75 -26.26
C LEU A 497 -31.35 -4.11 -26.19
N LEU A 498 -31.94 -4.08 -25.00
CA LEU A 498 -33.21 -3.42 -24.73
C LEU A 498 -33.02 -2.27 -23.75
N ALA A 499 -33.71 -1.17 -23.99
CA ALA A 499 -33.92 -0.12 -23.01
C ALA A 499 -35.42 -0.01 -22.73
N ASN A 500 -35.81 -0.23 -21.48
CA ASN A 500 -37.21 -0.18 -21.03
C ASN A 500 -38.14 -1.10 -21.84
N GLY A 501 -37.63 -2.27 -22.25
CA GLY A 501 -38.33 -3.23 -23.10
C GLY A 501 -38.39 -2.88 -24.59
N GLN A 502 -37.82 -1.74 -25.00
CA GLN A 502 -37.67 -1.38 -26.41
C GLN A 502 -36.33 -1.85 -26.95
N ARG A 503 -36.34 -2.53 -28.09
CA ARG A 503 -35.13 -3.06 -28.72
C ARG A 503 -34.31 -1.93 -29.36
N LEU A 504 -33.02 -1.87 -29.03
CA LEU A 504 -32.04 -0.93 -29.57
C LEU A 504 -31.11 -1.60 -30.61
N LYS A 505 -30.67 -2.83 -30.34
CA LYS A 505 -29.83 -3.68 -31.22
C LYS A 505 -30.46 -5.07 -31.34
#